data_AF-A0A0G4LAA4-F1
#
_entry.id   AF-A0A0G4LAA4-F1
#
_cell.length_a   1.000
_cell.length_b   1.000
_cell.length_c   1.000
_cell.angle_alpha   90.00
_cell.angle_beta   90.00
_cell.angle_gamma   90.00
#
_symmetry.space_group_name_H-M   'P 1'
#
loop_
_entity.id
_entity.type
_entity.pdbx_description
1 polymer ?
#
loop_
_entity_poly.entity_id
_entity_poly.type
_entity_poly.pdbx_seq_one_letter_code
_entity_poly.pdbx_strand_id
1 'polypeptide(L)'
;MSSHGEKDGAAATEHRPSVTLHTTNDVERIEAPVTWKAYLMCAFAAFGGIFFGYDSGYINGVLGSQIFIDNVEHPGAESLTSSNTSLVVSILSAGTFFGAVIAGDVADWIGRKWTVILGCFIYMLGVVIQMITGHGDALATIVAGRLVAGLGVGFESAIVILYMSEI
;
A
#
# COMPACT_ATOMS: atom_id res chain seq x y z
N MET A 1 56.10 -38.01 -64.03
CA MET A 1 56.79 -38.52 -62.82
C MET A 1 56.78 -37.38 -61.82
N SER A 2 55.83 -37.38 -60.87
CA SER A 2 56.00 -37.97 -59.51
C SER A 2 57.07 -37.20 -58.73
N SER A 3 56.88 -36.60 -57.55
CA SER A 3 55.96 -36.77 -56.41
C SER A 3 56.00 -35.43 -55.64
N HIS A 4 54.89 -34.81 -55.23
CA HIS A 4 54.21 -34.96 -53.92
C HIS A 4 55.16 -35.01 -52.71
N GLY A 5 55.01 -34.02 -51.81
CA GLY A 5 55.84 -33.80 -50.62
C GLY A 5 55.33 -32.62 -49.79
N GLU A 6 54.15 -32.85 -49.21
CA GLU A 6 53.44 -32.14 -48.14
C GLU A 6 54.34 -31.43 -47.11
N LYS A 7 54.01 -30.17 -46.80
CA LYS A 7 54.30 -29.54 -45.51
C LYS A 7 53.07 -28.80 -45.04
N ASP A 8 52.40 -29.43 -44.07
CA ASP A 8 51.42 -28.82 -43.19
C ASP A 8 51.92 -27.49 -42.62
N GLY A 9 51.11 -26.47 -42.80
CA GLY A 9 51.29 -25.13 -42.25
C GLY A 9 49.94 -24.59 -41.88
N ALA A 10 49.48 -25.05 -40.70
CA ALA A 10 48.33 -24.62 -39.92
C ALA A 10 47.66 -23.31 -40.36
N ALA A 11 46.35 -23.43 -40.59
CA ALA A 11 45.32 -22.40 -40.55
C ALA A 11 45.80 -21.03 -40.04
N ALA A 12 45.91 -20.07 -40.95
CA ALA A 12 46.00 -18.66 -40.61
C ALA A 12 44.70 -18.25 -39.91
N THR A 13 44.76 -18.23 -38.59
CA THR A 13 43.71 -17.75 -37.70
C THR A 13 43.40 -16.31 -38.06
N GLU A 14 42.24 -16.09 -38.68
CA GLU A 14 41.64 -14.78 -38.89
C GLU A 14 41.56 -14.09 -37.53
N HIS A 15 42.45 -13.11 -37.30
CA HIS A 15 42.40 -12.24 -36.14
C HIS A 15 41.20 -11.31 -36.32
N ARG A 16 40.02 -11.84 -36.04
CA ARG A 16 38.84 -11.02 -35.77
C ARG A 16 39.20 -10.10 -34.62
N PRO A 17 38.99 -8.79 -34.71
CA PRO A 17 39.11 -7.93 -33.55
C PRO A 17 38.11 -8.48 -32.53
N SER A 18 38.63 -8.97 -31.40
CA SER A 18 37.80 -9.29 -30.25
C SER A 18 37.02 -8.04 -29.93
N VAL A 19 35.70 -8.06 -30.17
CA VAL A 19 34.80 -7.04 -29.64
C VAL A 19 34.92 -7.17 -28.13
N THR A 20 35.77 -6.33 -27.55
CA THR A 20 35.83 -6.12 -26.11
C THR A 20 34.46 -5.53 -25.76
N LEU A 21 33.54 -6.41 -25.37
CA LEU A 21 32.36 -5.99 -24.63
C LEU A 21 32.89 -5.22 -23.44
N HIS A 22 32.70 -3.91 -23.48
CA HIS A 22 32.92 -3.05 -22.34
C HIS A 22 31.85 -3.43 -21.32
N THR A 23 32.08 -4.51 -20.58
CA THR A 23 31.26 -4.88 -19.45
C THR A 23 31.44 -3.73 -18.47
N THR A 24 30.38 -2.94 -18.27
CA THR A 24 30.32 -1.98 -17.18
C THR A 24 30.52 -2.77 -15.89
N ASN A 25 31.76 -2.78 -15.39
CA ASN A 25 32.11 -3.43 -14.13
C ASN A 25 31.72 -2.57 -12.92
N ASP A 26 31.01 -1.45 -13.14
CA ASP A 26 30.42 -0.63 -12.08
C ASP A 26 29.04 -1.18 -11.70
N VAL A 27 29.02 -2.30 -10.97
CA VAL A 27 27.80 -2.76 -10.25
C VAL A 27 27.29 -1.71 -9.25
N GLU A 28 28.16 -0.78 -8.84
CA GLU A 28 27.86 0.35 -7.94
C GLU A 28 27.09 1.49 -8.64
N ARG A 29 27.10 1.56 -9.98
CA ARG A 29 26.32 2.54 -10.78
C ARG A 29 24.94 2.00 -11.15
N ILE A 30 24.48 0.91 -10.53
CA ILE A 30 23.10 0.42 -10.64
C ILE A 30 22.20 1.07 -9.57
N GLU A 31 22.76 1.84 -8.65
CA GLU A 31 21.97 2.68 -7.75
C GLU A 31 21.72 4.00 -8.47
N ALA A 32 20.57 4.11 -9.15
CA ALA A 32 20.11 5.38 -9.68
C ALA A 32 20.24 6.44 -8.57
N PRO A 33 20.85 7.62 -8.83
CA PRO A 33 21.08 8.60 -7.79
C PRO A 33 19.74 8.91 -7.12
N VAL A 34 19.64 8.62 -5.81
CA VAL A 34 18.46 8.87 -5.00
C VAL A 34 18.13 10.35 -5.08
N THR A 35 17.28 10.67 -6.05
CA THR A 35 16.95 12.03 -6.39
C THR A 35 16.14 12.60 -5.23
N TRP A 36 16.20 13.90 -4.97
CA TRP A 36 15.37 14.56 -3.95
C TRP A 36 13.88 14.12 -4.01
N LYS A 37 13.38 13.83 -5.22
CA LYS A 37 12.07 13.24 -5.46
C LYS A 37 11.88 11.88 -4.76
N ALA A 38 12.83 10.95 -4.83
CA ALA A 38 12.76 9.66 -4.16
C ALA A 38 12.62 9.80 -2.64
N TYR A 39 13.36 10.73 -2.02
CA TYR A 39 13.21 11.04 -0.59
C TYR A 39 11.81 11.56 -0.23
N LEU A 40 11.24 12.44 -1.06
CA LEU A 40 9.87 12.92 -0.86
C LEU A 40 8.83 11.79 -0.95
N MET A 41 9.06 10.79 -1.80
CA MET A 41 8.14 9.66 -1.96
C MET A 41 8.26 8.66 -0.82
N CYS A 42 9.48 8.39 -0.34
CA CYS A 42 9.67 7.63 0.90
C CYS A 42 8.99 8.32 2.09
N ALA A 43 9.09 9.65 2.18
CA ALA A 43 8.38 10.41 3.21
C ALA A 43 6.85 10.27 3.07
N PHE A 44 6.31 10.35 1.85
CA PHE A 44 4.89 10.15 1.58
C PHE A 44 4.42 8.73 1.92
N ALA A 45 5.19 7.70 1.56
CA ALA A 45 4.90 6.32 1.93
C ALA A 45 4.92 6.11 3.46
N ALA A 46 5.84 6.76 4.16
CA ALA A 46 5.88 6.75 5.63
C ALA A 46 4.62 7.37 6.25
N PHE A 47 4.07 8.44 5.66
CA PHE A 47 2.79 9.01 6.09
C PHE A 47 1.62 8.01 5.95
N GLY A 48 1.57 7.24 4.86
CA GLY A 48 0.56 6.18 4.71
C GLY A 48 0.66 5.12 5.81
N GLY A 49 1.90 4.73 6.20
CA GLY A 49 2.12 3.82 7.32
C GLY A 49 1.72 4.41 8.69
N ILE A 50 2.05 5.67 8.93
CA ILE A 50 1.63 6.39 10.16
C ILE A 50 0.11 6.50 10.23
N PHE A 51 -0.54 6.82 9.11
CA PHE A 51 -1.99 6.94 9.01
C PHE A 51 -2.69 5.61 9.29
N PHE A 52 -2.20 4.50 8.72
CA PHE A 52 -2.70 3.16 9.02
C PHE A 52 -2.56 2.80 10.51
N GLY A 53 -1.40 3.13 11.11
CA GLY A 53 -1.17 2.96 12.54
C GLY A 53 -2.10 3.81 13.41
N TYR A 54 -2.36 5.05 12.98
CA TYR A 54 -3.30 5.95 13.66
C TYR A 54 -4.73 5.41 13.64
N ASP A 55 -5.25 4.94 12.50
CA ASP A 55 -6.63 4.41 12.41
C ASP A 55 -6.84 3.21 13.34
N SER A 56 -5.87 2.30 13.37
CA SER A 56 -5.86 1.14 14.27
C SER A 56 -5.69 1.54 15.74
N GLY A 57 -4.87 2.53 16.05
CA GLY A 57 -4.69 3.02 17.42
C GLY A 57 -5.93 3.74 17.97
N TYR A 58 -6.52 4.62 17.15
CA TYR A 58 -7.72 5.39 17.50
C TYR A 58 -8.90 4.47 17.85
N ILE A 59 -9.16 3.40 17.08
CA ILE A 59 -10.28 2.50 17.38
C ILE A 59 -10.11 1.80 18.72
N ASN A 60 -8.90 1.34 19.06
CA ASN A 60 -8.64 0.72 20.35
C ASN A 60 -8.91 1.69 21.52
N GLY A 61 -8.61 2.98 21.35
CA GLY A 61 -8.95 4.02 22.32
C GLY A 61 -10.46 4.23 22.48
N VAL A 62 -11.22 4.24 21.38
CA VAL A 62 -12.69 4.37 21.42
C VAL A 62 -13.34 3.14 22.05
N LEU A 63 -12.89 1.94 21.71
CA LEU A 63 -13.41 0.69 22.27
C LEU A 63 -13.14 0.56 23.78
N GLY A 64 -12.06 1.18 24.29
CA GLY A 64 -11.75 1.24 25.72
C GLY A 64 -12.45 2.35 26.51
N SER A 65 -13.26 3.19 25.84
CA SER A 65 -13.99 4.28 26.49
C SER A 65 -15.21 3.75 27.25
N GLN A 66 -15.32 4.12 28.54
CA GLN A 66 -16.48 3.79 29.37
C GLN A 66 -17.79 4.34 28.78
N ILE A 67 -17.74 5.54 28.18
CA ILE A 67 -18.89 6.15 27.49
C ILE A 67 -19.34 5.26 26.33
N PHE A 68 -18.41 4.64 25.60
CA PHE A 68 -18.77 3.80 24.47
C PHE A 68 -19.30 2.44 24.93
N ILE A 69 -18.72 1.85 25.97
CA ILE A 69 -19.16 0.60 26.58
C ILE A 69 -20.61 0.72 27.07
N ASP A 70 -20.93 1.78 27.81
CA ASP A 70 -22.27 2.03 28.35
C ASP A 70 -23.33 2.22 27.25
N ASN A 71 -22.94 2.77 26.10
CA ASN A 71 -23.86 3.02 24.97
C ASN A 71 -24.10 1.78 24.08
N VAL A 72 -23.17 0.82 24.04
CA VAL A 72 -23.27 -0.36 23.16
C VAL A 72 -23.75 -1.59 23.89
N GLU A 73 -23.36 -1.76 25.15
CA GLU A 73 -23.63 -2.97 25.91
C GLU A 73 -24.87 -2.77 26.80
N HIS A 74 -24.69 -2.22 28.00
CA HIS A 74 -25.70 -1.74 28.94
C HIS A 74 -24.97 -0.84 29.98
N PRO A 75 -25.69 0.08 30.67
CA PRO A 75 -25.08 0.90 31.72
C PRO A 75 -24.52 0.01 32.84
N GLY A 76 -23.19 0.06 33.06
CA GLY A 76 -22.50 -0.71 34.10
C GLY A 76 -21.78 -1.98 33.61
N ALA A 77 -21.60 -2.17 32.31
CA ALA A 77 -20.70 -3.19 31.78
C ALA A 77 -19.24 -2.79 31.98
N GLU A 78 -18.39 -3.69 32.49
CA GLU A 78 -16.95 -3.40 32.69
C GLU A 78 -16.15 -3.41 31.38
N SER A 79 -16.68 -4.05 30.32
CA SER A 79 -16.02 -4.20 29.03
C SER A 79 -16.99 -4.47 27.88
N LEU A 80 -16.58 -4.15 26.65
CA LEU A 80 -17.31 -4.53 25.44
C LEU A 80 -17.26 -6.04 25.22
N THR A 81 -18.38 -6.62 24.79
CA THR A 81 -18.45 -7.99 24.32
C THR A 81 -17.51 -8.23 23.14
N SER A 82 -16.77 -9.34 23.19
CA SER A 82 -15.81 -9.76 22.15
C SER A 82 -16.43 -9.83 20.75
N SER A 83 -17.73 -10.16 20.64
CA SER A 83 -18.46 -10.19 19.37
C SER A 83 -18.57 -8.79 18.75
N ASN A 84 -18.80 -7.74 19.54
CA ASN A 84 -18.94 -6.37 19.03
C ASN A 84 -17.58 -5.81 18.58
N THR A 85 -16.54 -6.02 19.38
CA THR A 85 -15.17 -5.63 19.03
C THR A 85 -14.68 -6.33 17.77
N SER A 86 -14.88 -7.64 17.66
CA SER A 86 -14.46 -8.40 16.47
C SER A 86 -15.25 -8.01 15.22
N LEU A 87 -16.54 -7.67 15.36
CA LEU A 87 -17.35 -7.15 14.25
C LEU A 87 -16.77 -5.82 13.73
N VAL A 88 -16.46 -4.87 14.62
CA VAL A 88 -15.87 -3.57 14.26
C VAL A 88 -14.51 -3.70 13.57
N VAL A 89 -13.67 -4.63 14.01
CA VAL A 89 -12.34 -4.85 13.40
C VAL A 89 -12.45 -5.61 12.08
N SER A 90 -13.33 -6.61 11.98
CA SER A 90 -13.49 -7.42 10.77
C SER A 90 -14.17 -6.66 9.62
N ILE A 91 -15.14 -5.78 9.91
CA ILE A 91 -15.81 -4.98 8.88
C ILE A 91 -14.85 -3.98 8.22
N LEU A 92 -13.87 -3.46 8.97
CA LEU A 92 -12.80 -2.65 8.42
C LEU A 92 -12.02 -3.44 7.38
N SER A 93 -11.53 -4.65 7.74
CA SER A 93 -10.81 -5.52 6.81
C SER A 93 -11.62 -5.87 5.56
N ALA A 94 -12.93 -6.09 5.70
CA ALA A 94 -13.82 -6.29 4.57
C ALA A 94 -13.87 -5.04 3.67
N GLY A 95 -14.02 -3.85 4.26
CA GLY A 95 -13.97 -2.57 3.54
C GLY A 95 -12.63 -2.35 2.84
N THR A 96 -11.51 -2.61 3.52
CA THR A 96 -10.16 -2.48 2.95
C THR A 96 -9.95 -3.41 1.76
N PHE A 97 -10.46 -4.64 1.83
CA PHE A 97 -10.40 -5.60 0.73
C PHE A 97 -11.11 -5.07 -0.52
N PHE A 98 -12.38 -4.66 -0.40
CA PHE A 98 -13.12 -4.12 -1.53
C PHE A 98 -12.55 -2.79 -2.02
N GLY A 99 -12.07 -1.95 -1.10
CA GLY A 99 -11.42 -0.69 -1.41
C GLY A 99 -10.16 -0.91 -2.25
N ALA A 100 -9.29 -1.84 -1.85
CA ALA A 100 -8.06 -2.16 -2.57
C ALA A 100 -8.32 -2.72 -3.98
N VAL A 101 -9.35 -3.56 -4.15
CA VAL A 101 -9.74 -4.10 -5.47
C VAL A 101 -10.16 -2.98 -6.41
N ILE A 102 -11.03 -2.08 -5.96
CA ILE A 102 -11.53 -0.98 -6.80
C ILE A 102 -10.44 0.08 -7.03
N ALA A 103 -9.53 0.26 -6.08
CA ALA A 103 -8.49 1.27 -6.14
C ALA A 103 -7.52 1.09 -7.32
N GLY A 104 -7.21 -0.15 -7.71
CA GLY A 104 -6.37 -0.43 -8.87
C GLY A 104 -6.99 0.13 -10.15
N ASP A 105 -8.24 -0.24 -10.43
CA ASP A 105 -8.98 0.21 -11.62
C ASP A 105 -9.13 1.74 -11.64
N VAL A 106 -9.41 2.36 -10.49
CA VAL A 106 -9.58 3.82 -10.37
C VAL A 106 -8.24 4.56 -10.52
N ALA A 107 -7.14 3.98 -10.04
CA ALA A 107 -5.81 4.55 -10.20
C ALA A 107 -5.39 4.65 -11.67
N ASP A 108 -5.76 3.64 -12.47
CA ASP A 108 -5.46 3.60 -13.90
C ASP A 108 -6.32 4.61 -14.70
N TRP A 109 -7.55 4.89 -14.25
CA TRP A 109 -8.48 5.79 -14.96
C TRP A 109 -8.24 7.29 -14.67
N ILE A 110 -8.10 7.66 -13.39
CA ILE A 110 -8.11 9.07 -12.94
C ILE A 110 -6.69 9.57 -12.65
N GLY A 111 -5.72 8.64 -12.62
CA GLY A 111 -4.34 8.92 -12.29
C GLY A 111 -4.08 8.96 -10.79
N ARG A 112 -2.90 8.50 -10.42
CA ARG A 112 -2.50 8.17 -9.03
C ARG A 112 -2.70 9.29 -8.01
N LYS A 113 -2.39 10.54 -8.38
CA LYS A 113 -2.52 11.70 -7.49
C LYS A 113 -3.98 11.95 -7.07
N TRP A 114 -4.92 11.81 -8.00
CA TRP A 114 -6.34 12.04 -7.72
C TRP A 114 -6.96 10.90 -6.93
N THR A 115 -6.47 9.68 -7.14
CA THR A 115 -6.91 8.50 -6.41
C THR A 115 -6.60 8.61 -4.92
N VAL A 116 -5.43 9.17 -4.53
CA VAL A 116 -5.10 9.44 -3.12
C VAL A 116 -6.11 10.44 -2.52
N ILE A 117 -6.35 11.56 -3.21
CA ILE A 117 -7.28 12.60 -2.74
C ILE A 117 -8.68 12.03 -2.54
N LEU A 118 -9.14 11.19 -3.47
CA LEU A 118 -10.43 10.52 -3.38
C LEU A 118 -10.47 9.54 -2.19
N GLY A 119 -9.41 8.75 -1.98
CA GLY A 119 -9.28 7.85 -0.83
C GLY A 119 -9.38 8.60 0.50
N CYS A 120 -8.66 9.72 0.65
CA CYS A 120 -8.74 10.59 1.83
C CYS A 120 -10.15 11.15 2.03
N PHE A 121 -10.85 11.53 0.95
CA PHE A 121 -12.22 12.04 1.04
C PHE A 121 -13.20 10.95 1.50
N ILE A 122 -13.10 9.74 0.96
CA ILE A 122 -13.92 8.59 1.37
C ILE A 122 -13.66 8.26 2.85
N TYR A 123 -12.39 8.25 3.27
CA TYR A 123 -12.03 8.05 4.67
C TYR A 123 -12.64 9.12 5.58
N MET A 124 -12.52 10.40 5.20
CA MET A 124 -13.07 11.52 5.96
C MET A 124 -14.59 11.41 6.11
N LEU A 125 -15.31 11.02 5.06
CA LEU A 125 -16.75 10.76 5.14
C LEU A 125 -17.05 9.62 6.12
N GLY A 126 -16.28 8.53 6.11
CA GLY A 126 -16.41 7.43 7.06
C GLY A 126 -16.20 7.87 8.52
N VAL A 127 -15.22 8.73 8.78
CA VAL A 127 -14.97 9.30 10.13
C VAL A 127 -16.10 10.23 10.55
N VAL A 128 -16.61 11.08 9.65
CA VAL A 128 -17.75 11.96 9.93
C VAL A 128 -18.98 11.13 10.31
N ILE A 129 -19.28 10.04 9.59
CA ILE A 129 -20.39 9.13 9.92
C ILE A 129 -20.24 8.55 11.33
N GLN A 130 -19.02 8.16 11.71
CA GLN A 130 -18.72 7.67 13.07
C GLN A 130 -18.95 8.75 14.13
N MET A 131 -18.64 10.01 13.83
CA MET A 131 -18.72 11.13 14.78
C MET A 131 -20.14 11.67 14.97
N ILE A 132 -20.91 11.81 13.89
CA ILE A 132 -22.26 12.43 13.94
C ILE A 132 -23.30 11.56 14.64
N THR A 133 -23.05 10.26 14.80
CA THR A 133 -24.10 9.31 15.20
C THR A 133 -23.97 8.81 16.64
N GLY A 134 -23.39 9.63 17.51
CA GLY A 134 -23.46 9.45 18.97
C GLY A 134 -24.86 9.65 19.58
N HIS A 135 -25.91 9.83 18.77
CA HIS A 135 -27.30 10.09 19.20
C HIS A 135 -28.28 8.92 18.94
N GLY A 136 -27.82 7.76 18.46
CA GLY A 136 -28.66 6.58 18.14
C GLY A 136 -27.97 5.24 18.47
N ASP A 137 -28.24 4.18 17.69
CA ASP A 137 -27.54 2.88 17.79
C ASP A 137 -26.03 3.06 17.49
N ALA A 138 -25.26 3.31 18.53
CA ALA A 138 -23.83 3.61 18.45
C ALA A 138 -23.04 2.50 17.75
N LEU A 139 -23.43 1.24 17.97
CA LEU A 139 -22.78 0.07 17.36
C LEU A 139 -22.97 0.07 15.83
N ALA A 140 -24.22 0.14 15.36
CA ALA A 140 -24.54 0.03 13.94
C ALA A 140 -23.86 1.12 13.12
N THR A 141 -23.74 2.31 13.68
CA THR A 141 -23.19 3.45 12.94
C THR A 141 -21.67 3.47 12.94
N ILE A 142 -21.02 3.03 14.03
CA ILE A 142 -19.58 2.79 13.98
C ILE A 142 -19.26 1.70 12.96
N VAL A 143 -20.04 0.63 12.90
CA VAL A 143 -19.83 -0.44 11.90
C VAL A 143 -19.98 0.08 10.48
N ALA A 144 -21.03 0.84 10.19
CA ALA A 144 -21.24 1.44 8.88
C ALA A 144 -20.10 2.43 8.51
N GLY A 145 -19.72 3.29 9.44
CA GLY A 145 -18.63 4.24 9.23
C GLY A 145 -17.26 3.56 9.09
N ARG A 146 -17.03 2.42 9.76
CA ARG A 146 -15.81 1.60 9.62
C ARG A 146 -15.72 0.91 8.28
N LEU A 147 -16.84 0.46 7.73
CA LEU A 147 -16.88 -0.06 6.36
C LEU A 147 -16.45 1.01 5.36
N VAL A 148 -17.03 2.22 5.47
CA VAL A 148 -16.70 3.35 4.57
C VAL A 148 -15.27 3.84 4.77
N ALA A 149 -14.81 3.97 6.02
CA ALA A 149 -13.44 4.32 6.33
C ALA A 149 -12.46 3.26 5.77
N GLY A 150 -12.79 1.98 5.92
CA GLY A 150 -12.02 0.86 5.37
C GLY A 150 -11.87 0.93 3.86
N LEU A 151 -12.91 1.32 3.12
CA LEU A 151 -12.79 1.56 1.68
C LEU A 151 -11.72 2.63 1.39
N GLY A 152 -11.72 3.74 2.13
CA GLY A 152 -10.72 4.81 1.98
C GLY A 152 -9.29 4.36 2.31
N VAL A 153 -9.09 3.63 3.41
CA VAL A 153 -7.77 3.08 3.80
C VAL A 153 -7.27 2.04 2.79
N GLY A 154 -8.16 1.20 2.28
CA GLY A 154 -7.85 0.22 1.22
C GLY A 154 -7.36 0.91 -0.06
N PHE A 155 -8.03 2.00 -0.44
CA PHE A 155 -7.60 2.85 -1.54
C PHE A 155 -6.19 3.41 -1.31
N GLU A 156 -5.96 4.07 -0.19
CA GLU A 156 -4.69 4.74 0.09
C GLU A 156 -3.52 3.74 0.14
N SER A 157 -3.69 2.60 0.81
CA SER A 157 -2.64 1.57 0.92
C SER A 157 -2.26 0.96 -0.43
N ALA A 158 -3.22 0.66 -1.30
CA ALA A 158 -2.95 0.13 -2.65
C ALA A 158 -2.19 1.15 -3.51
N ILE A 159 -2.59 2.41 -3.47
CA ILE A 159 -1.97 3.47 -4.28
C ILE A 159 -0.56 3.78 -3.80
N VAL A 160 -0.30 3.78 -2.48
CA VAL A 160 1.05 4.01 -1.95
C VAL A 160 2.03 2.96 -2.46
N ILE A 161 1.64 1.68 -2.47
CA ILE A 161 2.47 0.57 -3.01
C ILE A 161 2.72 0.78 -4.50
N LEU A 162 1.67 1.08 -5.27
CA LEU A 162 1.79 1.36 -6.70
C LEU A 162 2.73 2.54 -6.92
N TYR A 163 2.58 3.64 -6.17
CA TYR A 163 3.38 4.85 -6.31
C TYR A 163 4.87 4.58 -6.10
N MET A 164 5.20 3.71 -5.14
CA MET A 164 6.57 3.25 -4.90
C MET A 164 7.08 2.35 -6.02
N SER A 165 6.23 1.54 -6.67
CA SER A 165 6.65 0.63 -7.74
C SER A 165 6.91 1.30 -9.09
N GLU A 166 6.44 2.53 -9.30
CA GLU A 166 6.66 3.30 -10.53
C GLU A 166 7.95 4.13 -10.52
N ILE A 167 8.64 4.18 -9.38
CA ILE A 167 9.86 4.95 -9.16
C ILE A 167 11.06 3.99 -9.17
#